data_AF-A0A075P0J4-F1
#
_entry.id   AF-A0A075P0J4-F1
#
_cell.length_a   1.000
_cell.length_b   1.000
_cell.length_c   1.000
_cell.angle_alpha   90.00
_cell.angle_beta   90.00
_cell.angle_gamma   90.00
#
_symmetry.space_group_name_H-M   'P 1'
#
loop_
_entity.id
_entity.type
_entity.pdbx_description
1 polymer ?
#
loop_
_entity_poly.entity_id
_entity_poly.type
_entity_poly.pdbx_seq_one_letter_code
_entity_poly.pdbx_strand_id
1 'polypeptide(L)'
;MVIYFIAVALLMLCIKGCGGGGSTSTANTGPVSDDSTSEETTPPPTDNSVETGFTSLSEVTLSADGPGTPDNTYERIEAVFAEGSIEAPDLFEGDHTDTPHIVEDTDDIVGDHFVFLAHRDLDFNNGVQSDRQRNEIKSYDKSDNKVLGFKDETMQFEWYFHVSSEMSLTSKFSHFFQLKARNDSEDDSNGNDDQPVITLSAVEKDSSGKELQVRHSTGNNPDGTRTDDVYLVKTNWSDIADEWVHVFVQSTFSEEGTFKMVLTRLRDDAVIIDVDESNIDMWRGVSEEDFIRPKWGIYRSTAEIEKLRADEEQVRFADFVVRKGTPD
;
A
#
# COMPACT_ATOMS: atom_id res chain seq x y z
N MET A 1 16.51 53.44 1.46
CA MET A 1 15.75 54.21 0.45
C MET A 1 15.55 53.27 -0.72
N VAL A 2 14.46 52.54 -0.86
CA VAL A 2 13.06 52.97 -0.94
C VAL A 2 12.17 51.99 -0.15
N ILE A 3 11.17 52.57 0.52
CA ILE A 3 10.15 51.91 1.34
C ILE A 3 8.92 51.70 0.44
N TYR A 4 8.26 50.54 0.50
CA TYR A 4 6.89 50.36 0.03
C TYR A 4 6.02 49.86 1.19
N PHE A 5 4.84 50.48 1.31
CA PHE A 5 3.92 50.44 2.44
C PHE A 5 2.51 50.11 1.88
N ILE A 6 1.72 49.33 2.64
CA ILE A 6 0.22 49.30 2.71
C ILE A 6 -0.45 48.57 1.51
N ALA A 7 -1.44 47.66 1.64
CA ALA A 7 -2.60 47.66 2.53
C ALA A 7 -3.14 46.26 2.87
N VAL A 8 -3.66 46.14 4.09
CA VAL A 8 -4.50 45.04 4.60
C VAL A 8 -5.97 45.38 4.29
N ALA A 9 -6.75 44.40 3.82
CA ALA A 9 -8.20 44.48 3.77
C ALA A 9 -8.80 43.29 4.54
N LEU A 10 -9.37 43.58 5.71
CA LEU A 10 -10.14 42.67 6.55
C LEU A 10 -11.62 42.83 6.16
N LEU A 11 -12.32 41.75 5.86
CA LEU A 11 -13.78 41.76 5.69
C LEU A 11 -14.41 40.81 6.71
N MET A 12 -14.98 41.39 7.78
CA MET A 12 -15.89 40.72 8.69
C MET A 12 -17.31 40.74 8.09
N LEU A 13 -18.00 39.61 8.09
CA LEU A 13 -19.46 39.56 8.07
C LEU A 13 -19.95 38.88 9.35
N CYS A 14 -20.63 39.66 10.19
CA CYS A 14 -21.50 39.18 11.26
C CYS A 14 -22.95 39.28 10.79
N ILE A 15 -23.73 38.21 10.92
CA ILE A 15 -25.19 38.31 11.02
C ILE A 15 -25.64 37.43 12.20
N LYS A 16 -26.15 38.11 13.25
CA LYS A 16 -26.99 37.53 14.29
C LYS A 16 -28.46 37.64 13.86
N GLY A 17 -29.25 36.61 14.18
CA GLY A 17 -30.71 36.67 14.20
C GLY A 17 -31.25 35.72 15.27
N CYS A 18 -31.88 36.29 16.29
CA CYS A 18 -32.42 35.64 17.49
C CYS A 18 -33.92 35.31 17.38
N GLY A 19 -34.36 34.41 18.27
CA GLY A 19 -35.69 34.42 18.89
C GLY A 19 -36.67 33.40 18.30
N GLY A 20 -37.46 32.66 19.06
CA GLY A 20 -37.77 32.68 20.50
C GLY A 20 -39.06 31.86 20.67
N GLY A 21 -39.17 31.05 21.73
CA GLY A 21 -40.21 31.28 22.73
C GLY A 21 -41.17 30.10 22.82
N GLY A 22 -41.22 29.47 24.00
CA GLY A 22 -42.07 28.32 24.28
C GLY A 22 -43.52 28.69 24.64
N SER A 23 -44.33 27.67 24.91
CA SER A 23 -45.17 27.59 26.12
C SER A 23 -45.90 26.26 26.19
N THR A 24 -45.94 25.78 27.42
CA THR A 24 -46.69 24.68 28.02
C THR A 24 -48.20 24.71 27.74
N SER A 25 -48.81 23.52 27.64
CA SER A 25 -50.19 23.31 28.10
C SER A 25 -50.38 21.92 28.73
N THR A 26 -50.93 21.97 29.93
CA THR A 26 -51.28 20.91 30.88
C THR A 26 -52.42 19.98 30.45
N ALA A 27 -52.22 18.68 30.75
CA ALA A 27 -53.11 17.74 31.45
C ALA A 27 -54.53 17.42 30.94
N ASN A 28 -54.81 16.13 30.73
CA ASN A 28 -55.93 15.46 31.42
C ASN A 28 -55.75 13.93 31.52
N THR A 29 -56.45 13.39 32.52
CA THR A 29 -56.41 12.10 33.22
C THR A 29 -56.96 10.86 32.51
N GLY A 30 -56.47 9.67 32.91
CA GLY A 30 -57.22 8.41 32.86
C GLY A 30 -56.32 7.16 32.85
N PRO A 31 -56.43 6.21 33.80
CA PRO A 31 -55.52 5.07 33.90
C PRO A 31 -56.05 3.88 33.09
N VAL A 32 -55.16 3.24 32.32
CA VAL A 32 -55.36 1.86 31.87
C VAL A 32 -54.04 1.13 32.07
N SER A 33 -54.07 0.17 32.98
CA SER A 33 -53.06 -0.85 33.17
C SER A 33 -53.05 -1.77 31.96
N ASP A 34 -51.90 -1.95 31.32
CA ASP A 34 -51.54 -3.26 30.81
C ASP A 34 -50.02 -3.44 30.72
N ASP A 35 -49.67 -4.64 31.11
CA ASP A 35 -48.37 -5.28 31.21
C ASP A 35 -47.75 -5.47 29.82
N SER A 36 -46.57 -4.89 29.57
CA SER A 36 -45.67 -5.41 28.54
C SER A 36 -44.24 -4.93 28.77
N THR A 37 -43.39 -5.87 29.15
CA THR A 37 -41.93 -5.85 29.09
C THR A 37 -41.42 -5.15 27.82
N SER A 38 -40.68 -4.06 27.98
CA SER A 38 -39.96 -3.41 26.89
C SER A 38 -38.69 -4.21 26.59
N GLU A 39 -38.75 -5.10 25.60
CA GLU A 39 -37.55 -5.58 24.91
C GLU A 39 -36.97 -4.41 24.12
N GLU A 40 -35.76 -4.02 24.50
CA GLU A 40 -34.90 -3.10 23.78
C GLU A 40 -34.46 -3.80 22.49
N THR A 41 -35.19 -3.61 21.39
CA THR A 41 -34.80 -4.10 20.07
C THR A 41 -33.65 -3.24 19.57
N THR A 42 -32.42 -3.71 19.80
CA THR A 42 -31.25 -3.31 19.02
C THR A 42 -31.52 -3.59 17.54
N PRO A 43 -31.19 -2.67 16.62
CA PRO A 43 -31.24 -2.99 15.20
C PRO A 43 -30.23 -4.12 14.91
N PRO A 44 -30.56 -5.06 14.01
CA PRO A 44 -29.63 -6.12 13.66
C PRO A 44 -28.36 -5.50 13.07
N PRO A 45 -27.18 -6.08 13.32
CA PRO A 45 -25.97 -5.62 12.65
C PRO A 45 -26.19 -5.79 11.14
N THR A 46 -25.96 -4.71 10.39
CA THR A 46 -25.94 -4.74 8.93
C THR A 46 -24.71 -5.56 8.52
N ASP A 47 -24.92 -6.85 8.31
CA ASP A 47 -23.94 -7.73 7.71
C ASP A 47 -23.83 -7.37 6.23
N ASN A 48 -22.86 -6.52 5.91
CA ASN A 48 -22.37 -6.32 4.55
C ASN A 48 -21.28 -7.36 4.24
N SER A 49 -21.49 -8.63 4.56
CA SER A 49 -20.70 -9.71 3.97
C SER A 49 -21.04 -9.77 2.48
N VAL A 50 -20.31 -9.01 1.67
CA VAL A 50 -20.05 -9.42 0.31
C VAL A 50 -19.48 -10.83 0.44
N GLU A 51 -20.15 -11.86 -0.09
CA GLU A 51 -19.53 -13.19 -0.18
C GLU A 51 -18.27 -13.01 -1.04
N THR A 52 -17.12 -12.92 -0.39
CA THR A 52 -15.83 -12.62 -1.04
C THR A 52 -15.30 -13.79 -1.85
N GLY A 53 -16.07 -14.87 -2.00
CA GLY A 53 -15.59 -16.12 -2.59
C GLY A 53 -14.27 -16.55 -1.95
N PHE A 54 -14.10 -16.31 -0.65
CA PHE A 54 -12.86 -16.48 0.08
C PHE A 54 -13.15 -16.64 1.57
N THR A 55 -12.76 -17.78 2.12
CA THR A 55 -12.79 -18.08 3.54
C THR A 55 -11.42 -17.79 4.16
N SER A 56 -11.32 -16.74 4.98
CA SER A 56 -10.08 -16.38 5.70
C SER A 56 -9.76 -17.39 6.81
N LEU A 57 -8.51 -17.87 6.82
CA LEU A 57 -7.94 -18.73 7.86
C LEU A 57 -7.09 -17.95 8.87
N SER A 58 -6.47 -16.87 8.41
CA SER A 58 -5.76 -15.92 9.26
C SER A 58 -5.78 -14.53 8.65
N GLU A 59 -5.73 -13.52 9.52
CA GLU A 59 -5.60 -12.11 9.15
C GLU A 59 -4.52 -11.47 10.04
N VAL A 60 -3.68 -10.66 9.42
CA VAL A 60 -2.66 -9.84 10.07
C VAL A 60 -2.82 -8.42 9.55
N THR A 61 -2.79 -7.43 10.43
CA THR A 61 -2.96 -6.01 10.08
C THR A 61 -1.78 -5.17 10.57
N LEU A 62 -1.45 -4.12 9.82
CA LEU A 62 -0.54 -3.06 10.21
C LEU A 62 -1.19 -1.71 9.84
N SER A 63 -1.56 -0.96 10.88
CA SER A 63 -2.10 0.41 10.76
C SER A 63 -1.18 1.37 11.50
N ALA A 64 -1.01 2.56 10.95
CA ALA A 64 -0.37 3.67 11.67
C ALA A 64 -1.20 4.08 12.90
N ASP A 65 -0.57 4.69 13.88
CA ASP A 65 -1.24 5.28 15.05
C ASP A 65 -0.97 6.79 15.21
N GLY A 66 -0.49 7.40 14.14
CA GLY A 66 -0.39 8.84 13.94
C GLY A 66 1.02 9.36 14.20
N PRO A 67 1.24 10.68 14.02
CA PRO A 67 2.57 11.27 14.12
C PRO A 67 3.26 10.95 15.47
N GLY A 68 4.36 10.21 15.40
CA GLY A 68 5.11 9.71 16.54
C GLY A 68 6.62 9.82 16.38
N THR A 69 7.37 9.06 17.19
CA THR A 69 8.83 8.90 16.99
C THR A 69 9.09 7.81 15.95
N PRO A 70 10.13 7.93 15.12
CA PRO A 70 10.50 6.89 14.15
C PRO A 70 10.68 5.52 14.79
N ASP A 71 11.27 5.46 15.98
CA ASP A 71 11.42 4.21 16.74
C ASP A 71 10.08 3.50 16.97
N ASN A 72 9.01 4.23 17.29
CA ASN A 72 7.68 3.64 17.50
C ASN A 72 7.09 3.12 16.18
N THR A 73 7.28 3.88 15.09
CA THR A 73 6.86 3.48 13.75
C THR A 73 7.57 2.19 13.33
N TYR A 74 8.88 2.10 13.56
CA TYR A 74 9.68 0.93 13.19
C TYR A 74 9.33 -0.29 14.05
N GLU A 75 9.25 -0.11 15.38
CA GLU A 75 8.80 -1.17 16.30
C GLU A 75 7.43 -1.73 15.90
N ARG A 76 6.50 -0.87 15.46
CA ARG A 76 5.18 -1.28 15.00
C ARG A 76 5.23 -2.12 13.73
N ILE A 77 5.99 -1.69 12.73
CA ILE A 77 6.16 -2.43 11.49
C ILE A 77 6.79 -3.79 11.78
N GLU A 78 7.86 -3.82 12.58
CA GLU A 78 8.58 -5.04 12.94
C GLU A 78 7.78 -5.96 13.85
N ALA A 79 6.86 -5.45 14.67
CA ALA A 79 5.94 -6.28 15.44
C ALA A 79 5.01 -7.12 14.55
N VAL A 80 4.74 -6.65 13.32
CA VAL A 80 3.88 -7.33 12.35
C VAL A 80 4.70 -8.21 11.39
N PHE A 81 5.79 -7.67 10.85
CA PHE A 81 6.59 -8.35 9.80
C PHE A 81 7.90 -8.96 10.30
N ALA A 82 8.14 -8.96 11.62
CA ALA A 82 9.36 -9.35 12.33
C ALA A 82 10.52 -8.32 12.24
N GLU A 83 11.39 -8.35 13.25
CA GLU A 83 12.63 -7.56 13.31
C GLU A 83 13.46 -7.75 12.03
N GLY A 84 13.94 -6.67 11.42
CA GLY A 84 14.68 -6.69 10.15
C GLY A 84 13.80 -6.74 8.88
N SER A 85 12.49 -6.53 9.03
CA SER A 85 11.54 -6.42 7.90
C SER A 85 11.62 -5.09 7.17
N ILE A 86 12.27 -4.08 7.74
CA ILE A 86 12.42 -2.74 7.18
C ILE A 86 13.74 -2.68 6.40
N GLU A 87 13.65 -2.31 5.12
CA GLU A 87 14.78 -2.03 4.23
C GLU A 87 14.83 -0.52 3.92
N ALA A 88 14.87 0.29 4.97
CA ALA A 88 14.93 1.75 4.92
C ALA A 88 16.39 2.24 5.00
N PRO A 89 16.79 3.29 4.24
CA PRO A 89 18.17 3.77 4.17
C PRO A 89 18.82 4.00 5.54
N ASP A 90 18.11 4.62 6.47
CA ASP A 90 18.61 4.97 7.79
C ASP A 90 18.99 3.78 8.69
N LEU A 91 18.61 2.56 8.29
CA LEU A 91 18.99 1.32 8.97
C LEU A 91 20.26 0.66 8.43
N PHE A 92 20.90 1.23 7.39
CA PHE A 92 22.11 0.65 6.79
C PHE A 92 23.32 1.58 6.91
N GLU A 93 24.43 1.02 7.41
CA GLU A 93 25.72 1.71 7.42
C GLU A 93 26.14 2.09 5.99
N GLY A 94 26.57 3.34 5.80
CA GLY A 94 26.98 3.86 4.49
C GLY A 94 25.84 4.47 3.67
N ASP A 95 24.62 4.50 4.22
CA ASP A 95 23.45 5.15 3.63
C ASP A 95 23.08 6.45 4.35
N HIS A 96 21.95 7.06 3.97
CA HIS A 96 21.41 8.26 4.59
C HIS A 96 20.85 7.99 5.99
N THR A 97 21.71 8.04 7.01
CA THR A 97 21.36 7.69 8.42
C THR A 97 20.98 8.89 9.30
N ASP A 98 21.02 10.11 8.75
CA ASP A 98 20.79 11.35 9.50
C ASP A 98 19.30 11.72 9.67
N THR A 99 18.39 10.99 9.01
CA THR A 99 16.94 11.22 9.06
C THR A 99 16.21 9.89 9.02
N PRO A 100 15.01 9.76 9.65
CA PRO A 100 14.16 8.60 9.41
C PRO A 100 13.61 8.60 7.97
N HIS A 101 13.30 7.40 7.47
CA HIS A 101 12.76 7.22 6.12
C HIS A 101 11.35 6.65 6.09
N ILE A 102 10.83 6.18 7.23
CA ILE A 102 9.40 5.91 7.37
C ILE A 102 8.91 6.70 8.58
N VAL A 103 7.95 7.60 8.34
CA VAL A 103 7.30 8.41 9.38
C VAL A 103 5.78 8.23 9.27
N GLU A 104 5.06 8.72 10.26
CA GLU A 104 3.59 8.70 10.27
C GLU A 104 3.04 10.11 10.14
N ASP A 105 1.98 10.24 9.35
CA ASP A 105 1.21 11.47 9.14
C ASP A 105 -0.28 11.14 9.27
N THR A 106 -1.14 12.15 9.23
CA THR A 106 -2.59 11.98 9.37
C THR A 106 -3.33 12.91 8.40
N ASP A 107 -4.42 12.42 7.79
CA ASP A 107 -5.30 13.25 6.97
C ASP A 107 -6.78 12.91 7.17
N ASP A 108 -7.65 13.76 6.65
CA ASP A 108 -9.11 13.64 6.83
C ASP A 108 -9.76 12.53 5.96
N ILE A 109 -9.00 11.84 5.10
CA ILE A 109 -9.51 10.83 4.15
C ILE A 109 -9.31 9.42 4.71
N VAL A 110 -8.07 9.05 5.02
CA VAL A 110 -7.73 7.70 5.54
C VAL A 110 -7.33 7.72 7.00
N GLY A 111 -7.13 8.89 7.61
CA GLY A 111 -6.63 9.01 8.97
C GLY A 111 -5.11 8.83 9.04
N ASP A 112 -4.66 8.13 10.07
CA ASP A 112 -3.24 7.88 10.31
C ASP A 112 -2.66 6.97 9.24
N HIS A 113 -1.49 7.33 8.70
CA HIS A 113 -0.85 6.60 7.62
C HIS A 113 0.68 6.72 7.65
N PHE A 114 1.33 5.76 7.01
CA PHE A 114 2.78 5.74 6.85
C PHE A 114 3.20 6.57 5.63
N VAL A 115 4.34 7.27 5.75
CA VAL A 115 4.98 8.06 4.70
C VAL A 115 6.39 7.53 4.50
N PHE A 116 6.64 6.92 3.35
CA PHE A 116 7.93 6.41 2.94
C PHE A 116 8.65 7.50 2.16
N LEU A 117 9.82 7.91 2.65
CA LEU A 117 10.61 9.01 2.12
C LEU A 117 11.72 8.49 1.19
N ALA A 118 12.02 9.25 0.14
CA ALA A 118 13.17 8.99 -0.72
C ALA A 118 13.91 10.27 -1.11
N HIS A 119 15.19 10.34 -0.77
CA HIS A 119 16.11 11.43 -1.05
C HIS A 119 17.05 11.07 -2.20
N ARG A 120 16.86 11.68 -3.36
CA ARG A 120 17.55 11.33 -4.62
C ARG A 120 19.07 11.21 -4.51
N ASP A 121 19.70 12.12 -3.76
CA ASP A 121 21.17 12.24 -3.75
C ASP A 121 21.84 11.52 -2.58
N LEU A 122 21.06 11.08 -1.59
CA LEU A 122 21.59 10.58 -0.31
C LEU A 122 21.24 9.11 -0.08
N ASP A 123 20.06 8.66 -0.52
CA ASP A 123 19.61 7.30 -0.27
C ASP A 123 20.25 6.33 -1.27
N PHE A 124 20.52 5.11 -0.83
CA PHE A 124 21.06 4.04 -1.65
C PHE A 124 20.23 2.77 -1.53
N ASN A 125 20.82 1.64 -1.94
CA ASN A 125 20.20 0.33 -1.84
C ASN A 125 20.92 -0.47 -0.76
N ASN A 126 20.41 -0.37 0.46
CA ASN A 126 20.93 -1.04 1.64
C ASN A 126 22.41 -0.68 1.91
N GLY A 127 22.74 0.62 1.92
CA GLY A 127 24.11 1.12 2.14
C GLY A 127 25.03 1.04 0.92
N VAL A 128 24.53 0.55 -0.22
CA VAL A 128 25.34 0.39 -1.45
C VAL A 128 24.87 1.35 -2.53
N GLN A 129 25.69 2.35 -2.82
CA GLN A 129 25.49 3.25 -3.95
C GLN A 129 25.47 2.46 -5.26
N SER A 130 24.37 2.56 -6.00
CA SER A 130 24.11 1.77 -7.20
C SER A 130 23.13 2.50 -8.14
N ASP A 131 22.60 1.79 -9.13
CA ASP A 131 21.62 2.29 -10.11
C ASP A 131 20.18 2.31 -9.56
N ARG A 132 20.02 2.23 -8.23
CA ARG A 132 18.73 2.14 -7.55
C ARG A 132 18.77 2.64 -6.11
N GLN A 133 17.59 2.96 -5.61
CA GLN A 133 17.30 3.34 -4.22
C GLN A 133 16.21 2.44 -3.67
N ARG A 134 16.26 2.20 -2.35
CA ARG A 134 15.26 1.38 -1.67
C ARG A 134 14.84 2.03 -0.36
N ASN A 135 13.54 2.08 -0.16
CA ASN A 135 12.91 2.22 1.13
C ASN A 135 11.64 1.34 1.10
N GLU A 136 11.71 0.14 1.67
CA GLU A 136 10.62 -0.83 1.61
C GLU A 136 10.43 -1.56 2.94
N ILE A 137 9.22 -2.06 3.18
CA ILE A 137 8.92 -3.08 4.19
C ILE A 137 8.60 -4.41 3.49
N LYS A 138 8.87 -5.53 4.13
CA LYS A 138 8.64 -6.88 3.58
C LYS A 138 8.30 -7.90 4.65
N SER A 139 7.62 -8.98 4.28
CA SER A 139 7.78 -10.24 5.05
C SER A 139 9.02 -11.00 4.57
N TYR A 140 9.56 -11.87 5.42
CA TYR A 140 10.76 -12.67 5.12
C TYR A 140 10.80 -13.95 5.96
N ASP A 141 11.90 -14.72 5.89
CA ASP A 141 12.01 -16.06 6.47
C ASP A 141 11.96 -16.12 8.00
N LYS A 142 11.99 -14.96 8.69
CA LYS A 142 11.70 -14.90 10.14
C LYS A 142 10.32 -14.32 10.49
N SER A 143 9.53 -13.91 9.50
CA SER A 143 8.14 -13.49 9.73
C SER A 143 7.27 -14.69 10.11
N ASP A 144 6.12 -14.46 10.75
CA ASP A 144 5.12 -15.50 10.98
C ASP A 144 4.63 -16.05 9.62
N ASN A 145 4.48 -17.37 9.50
CA ASN A 145 3.98 -18.04 8.29
C ASN A 145 2.62 -17.49 7.79
N LYS A 146 1.85 -16.79 8.62
CA LYS A 146 0.61 -16.10 8.22
C LYS A 146 0.82 -15.02 7.15
N VAL A 147 2.02 -14.45 7.05
CA VAL A 147 2.35 -13.40 6.07
C VAL A 147 3.28 -13.89 4.94
N LEU A 148 3.44 -15.21 4.81
CA LEU A 148 4.23 -15.88 3.79
C LEU A 148 3.32 -16.76 2.93
N GLY A 149 3.45 -16.68 1.61
CA GLY A 149 2.67 -17.49 0.67
C GLY A 149 3.43 -18.73 0.25
N PHE A 150 3.09 -19.89 0.79
CA PHE A 150 3.68 -21.16 0.41
C PHE A 150 2.96 -21.76 -0.81
N LYS A 151 3.55 -22.82 -1.37
CA LYS A 151 3.02 -23.52 -2.55
C LYS A 151 1.55 -23.91 -2.35
N ASP A 152 0.75 -23.63 -3.37
CA ASP A 152 -0.69 -23.89 -3.48
C ASP A 152 -1.57 -23.10 -2.47
N GLU A 153 -0.99 -22.26 -1.62
CA GLU A 153 -1.77 -21.40 -0.72
C GLU A 153 -2.36 -20.21 -1.47
N THR A 154 -3.50 -19.71 -0.98
CA THR A 154 -4.09 -18.46 -1.45
C THR A 154 -4.00 -17.40 -0.38
N MET A 155 -3.58 -16.20 -0.78
CA MET A 155 -3.50 -15.03 0.09
C MET A 155 -4.21 -13.83 -0.51
N GLN A 156 -4.70 -12.95 0.37
CA GLN A 156 -5.17 -11.62 0.01
C GLN A 156 -4.30 -10.55 0.67
N PHE A 157 -4.12 -9.44 -0.02
CA PHE A 157 -3.42 -8.26 0.47
C PHE A 157 -4.29 -7.04 0.21
N GLU A 158 -4.46 -6.19 1.21
CA GLU A 158 -5.16 -4.91 1.07
C GLU A 158 -4.36 -3.78 1.69
N TRP A 159 -4.44 -2.59 1.10
CA TRP A 159 -3.91 -1.36 1.68
C TRP A 159 -4.50 -0.15 0.94
N TYR A 160 -4.37 1.03 1.56
CA TYR A 160 -4.56 2.30 0.86
C TYR A 160 -3.22 2.83 0.38
N PHE A 161 -3.20 3.47 -0.79
CA PHE A 161 -2.01 3.96 -1.46
C PHE A 161 -2.23 5.39 -1.95
N HIS A 162 -1.21 6.24 -1.80
CA HIS A 162 -1.23 7.60 -2.33
C HIS A 162 0.17 8.07 -2.75
N VAL A 163 0.22 8.77 -3.88
CA VAL A 163 1.44 9.33 -4.50
C VAL A 163 1.14 10.67 -5.13
N SER A 164 2.14 11.56 -5.18
CA SER A 164 1.94 12.90 -5.74
C SER A 164 2.02 12.93 -7.27
N SER A 165 1.24 13.79 -7.92
CA SER A 165 1.37 14.08 -9.36
C SER A 165 2.75 14.64 -9.73
N GLU A 166 3.40 15.33 -8.79
CA GLU A 166 4.74 15.91 -8.93
C GLU A 166 5.87 14.89 -8.73
N MET A 167 5.57 13.66 -8.30
CA MET A 167 6.59 12.63 -8.12
C MET A 167 7.34 12.39 -9.43
N SER A 168 8.65 12.52 -9.38
CA SER A 168 9.53 12.31 -10.53
C SER A 168 9.77 10.81 -10.75
N LEU A 169 9.68 10.38 -12.02
CA LEU A 169 9.84 8.98 -12.41
C LEU A 169 10.92 8.87 -13.50
N THR A 170 11.58 7.72 -13.57
CA THR A 170 12.48 7.39 -14.68
C THR A 170 11.74 6.53 -15.72
N SER A 171 12.37 6.32 -16.88
CA SER A 171 11.84 5.37 -17.87
C SER A 171 12.04 3.90 -17.49
N LYS A 172 12.79 3.62 -16.41
CA LYS A 172 13.15 2.28 -15.95
C LYS A 172 12.07 1.67 -15.08
N PHE A 173 12.13 1.88 -13.77
CA PHE A 173 11.17 1.35 -12.80
C PHE A 173 11.10 2.21 -11.54
N SER A 174 9.93 2.24 -10.93
CA SER A 174 9.66 2.60 -9.53
C SER A 174 8.59 1.63 -9.03
N HIS A 175 8.98 0.63 -8.24
CA HIS A 175 8.09 -0.38 -7.68
C HIS A 175 7.50 0.14 -6.36
N PHE A 176 6.19 0.05 -6.22
CA PHE A 176 5.47 0.44 -4.99
C PHE A 176 4.91 -0.77 -4.22
N PHE A 177 4.65 -1.85 -4.94
CA PHE A 177 4.30 -3.15 -4.38
C PHE A 177 4.91 -4.26 -5.22
N GLN A 178 5.33 -5.34 -4.55
CA GLN A 178 5.89 -6.52 -5.19
C GLN A 178 5.36 -7.79 -4.51
N LEU A 179 5.05 -8.81 -5.30
CA LEU A 179 5.10 -10.21 -4.83
C LEU A 179 6.42 -10.79 -5.34
N LYS A 180 7.28 -11.22 -4.42
CA LYS A 180 8.63 -11.69 -4.75
C LYS A 180 8.87 -13.04 -4.10
N ALA A 181 9.50 -13.95 -4.83
CA ALA A 181 9.95 -15.20 -4.24
C ALA A 181 11.06 -14.97 -3.19
N ARG A 182 11.17 -15.90 -2.27
CA ARG A 182 12.35 -16.14 -1.44
C ARG A 182 12.64 -17.62 -1.56
N ASN A 183 13.77 -17.95 -2.16
CA ASN A 183 14.20 -19.34 -2.31
C ASN A 183 15.32 -19.65 -1.32
N ASP A 184 15.38 -20.88 -0.82
CA ASP A 184 16.49 -21.35 0.01
C ASP A 184 17.74 -21.66 -0.82
N SER A 185 17.54 -21.94 -2.11
CA SER A 185 18.61 -22.12 -3.09
C SER A 185 18.37 -21.28 -4.34
N GLU A 186 19.41 -20.56 -4.76
CA GLU A 186 19.45 -19.84 -6.04
C GLU A 186 19.78 -20.80 -7.18
N ASP A 187 18.84 -21.71 -7.48
CA ASP A 187 18.86 -22.43 -8.74
C ASP A 187 17.84 -21.83 -9.72
N ASP A 188 18.21 -21.79 -11.00
CA ASP A 188 17.35 -21.25 -12.06
C ASP A 188 16.31 -22.27 -12.54
N SER A 189 16.13 -23.41 -11.86
CA SER A 189 15.29 -24.50 -12.36
C SER A 189 13.80 -24.15 -12.38
N ASN A 190 13.39 -23.19 -11.54
CA ASN A 190 12.03 -22.66 -11.49
C ASN A 190 12.00 -21.12 -11.36
N GLY A 191 12.71 -20.41 -12.23
CA GLY A 191 12.60 -18.95 -12.32
C GLY A 191 13.46 -18.14 -11.35
N ASN A 192 13.97 -18.74 -10.27
CA ASN A 192 14.77 -18.11 -9.21
C ASN A 192 14.12 -16.90 -8.51
N ASP A 193 14.78 -16.37 -7.47
CA ASP A 193 14.23 -15.31 -6.63
C ASP A 193 14.67 -13.88 -7.01
N ASP A 194 15.55 -13.72 -8.01
CA ASP A 194 16.19 -12.45 -8.39
C ASP A 194 15.18 -11.36 -8.77
N GLN A 195 14.10 -11.75 -9.45
CA GLN A 195 13.08 -10.83 -9.97
C GLN A 195 11.79 -10.91 -9.13
N PRO A 196 10.98 -9.85 -9.04
CA PRO A 196 9.61 -9.98 -8.54
C PRO A 196 8.75 -10.83 -9.49
N VAL A 197 7.78 -11.57 -8.95
CA VAL A 197 6.74 -12.29 -9.71
C VAL A 197 5.70 -11.31 -10.23
N ILE A 198 5.25 -10.40 -9.37
CA ILE A 198 4.33 -9.31 -9.70
C ILE A 198 4.93 -7.99 -9.22
N THR A 199 4.72 -6.93 -9.98
CA THR A 199 4.95 -5.56 -9.52
C THR A 199 3.77 -4.66 -9.80
N LEU A 200 3.46 -3.76 -8.87
CA LEU A 200 2.78 -2.49 -9.15
C LEU A 200 3.87 -1.42 -9.27
N SER A 201 4.00 -0.85 -10.45
CA SER A 201 5.11 0.04 -10.80
C SER A 201 4.65 1.30 -11.51
N ALA A 202 5.40 2.39 -11.38
CA ALA A 202 5.29 3.50 -12.30
C ALA A 202 6.59 3.82 -13.03
N VAL A 203 6.44 4.42 -14.21
CA VAL A 203 7.51 4.84 -15.10
C VAL A 203 7.08 6.06 -15.90
N GLU A 204 8.03 6.85 -16.38
CA GLU A 204 7.78 7.91 -17.35
C GLU A 204 8.33 7.53 -18.72
N LYS A 205 7.44 7.40 -19.71
CA LYS A 205 7.77 7.06 -21.09
C LYS A 205 7.63 8.29 -21.97
N ASP A 206 8.62 8.53 -22.83
CA ASP A 206 8.57 9.64 -23.80
C ASP A 206 7.33 9.58 -24.72
N SER A 207 6.79 8.37 -24.97
CA SER A 207 5.64 8.15 -25.85
C SER A 207 4.27 8.39 -25.21
N SER A 208 4.17 8.22 -23.89
CA SER A 208 2.88 8.07 -23.20
C SER A 208 2.83 8.81 -21.85
N GLY A 209 3.90 9.49 -21.46
CA GLY A 209 3.99 10.17 -20.17
C GLY A 209 4.15 9.19 -19.02
N LYS A 210 3.70 9.60 -17.83
CA LYS A 210 3.73 8.79 -16.62
C LYS A 210 2.66 7.69 -16.69
N GLU A 211 3.09 6.45 -16.60
CA GLU A 211 2.24 5.26 -16.61
C GLU A 211 2.32 4.54 -15.26
N LEU A 212 1.19 4.04 -14.79
CA LEU A 212 1.10 3.02 -13.76
C LEU A 212 0.92 1.64 -14.44
N GLN A 213 1.60 0.63 -13.93
CA GLN A 213 1.75 -0.65 -14.61
C GLN A 213 1.69 -1.81 -13.62
N VAL A 214 0.93 -2.85 -13.96
CA VAL A 214 1.07 -4.15 -13.31
C VAL A 214 1.81 -5.06 -14.26
N ARG A 215 2.90 -5.64 -13.78
CA ARG A 215 3.75 -6.54 -14.57
C ARG A 215 3.88 -7.89 -13.90
N HIS A 216 3.95 -8.92 -14.73
CA HIS A 216 4.25 -10.30 -14.35
C HIS A 216 5.59 -10.72 -14.95
N SER A 217 6.35 -11.52 -14.21
CA SER A 217 7.60 -12.11 -14.68
C SER A 217 7.69 -13.57 -14.24
N THR A 218 8.15 -14.44 -15.13
CA THR A 218 8.49 -15.83 -14.81
C THR A 218 9.93 -15.99 -14.31
N GLY A 219 10.69 -14.89 -14.19
CA GLY A 219 12.04 -14.89 -13.64
C GLY A 219 13.10 -15.28 -14.66
N ASN A 220 13.87 -16.33 -14.38
CA ASN A 220 14.97 -16.80 -15.21
C ASN A 220 14.63 -18.14 -15.89
N ASN A 221 15.11 -18.31 -17.12
CA ASN A 221 15.16 -19.62 -17.76
C ASN A 221 16.16 -20.53 -17.05
N PRO A 222 16.05 -21.87 -17.18
CA PRO A 222 17.01 -22.82 -16.58
C PRO A 222 18.48 -22.65 -17.01
N ASP A 223 18.76 -21.86 -18.04
CA ASP A 223 20.12 -21.50 -18.47
C ASP A 223 20.65 -20.20 -17.84
N GLY A 224 19.91 -19.63 -16.89
CA GLY A 224 20.23 -18.40 -16.16
C GLY A 224 19.91 -17.11 -16.92
N THR A 225 19.31 -17.19 -18.11
CA THR A 225 18.89 -15.99 -18.86
C THR A 225 17.56 -15.46 -18.33
N ARG A 226 17.45 -14.13 -18.18
CA ARG A 226 16.22 -13.47 -17.72
C ARG A 226 15.12 -13.57 -18.79
N THR A 227 13.89 -13.84 -18.36
CA THR A 227 12.70 -13.70 -19.20
C THR A 227 12.26 -12.24 -19.26
N ASP A 228 11.49 -11.89 -20.29
CA ASP A 228 10.88 -10.57 -20.42
C ASP A 228 9.64 -10.47 -19.52
N ASP A 229 9.47 -9.32 -18.86
CA ASP A 229 8.23 -9.00 -18.15
C ASP A 229 7.05 -8.90 -19.13
N VAL A 230 5.90 -9.41 -18.71
CA VAL A 230 4.61 -9.21 -19.37
C VAL A 230 3.84 -8.09 -18.67
N TYR A 231 3.26 -7.17 -19.42
CA TYR A 231 2.33 -6.18 -18.88
C TYR A 231 0.94 -6.81 -18.75
N LEU A 232 0.44 -6.94 -17.52
CA LEU A 232 -0.95 -7.32 -17.26
C LEU A 232 -1.88 -6.12 -17.50
N VAL A 233 -1.46 -4.92 -17.07
CA VAL A 233 -2.15 -3.67 -17.39
C VAL A 233 -1.20 -2.48 -17.44
N LYS A 234 -1.60 -1.47 -18.20
CA LYS A 234 -1.05 -0.11 -18.16
C LYS A 234 -2.18 0.89 -18.06
N THR A 235 -2.05 1.86 -17.16
CA THR A 235 -3.01 2.93 -16.96
C THR A 235 -2.28 4.26 -16.75
N ASN A 236 -2.99 5.39 -16.79
CA ASN A 236 -2.33 6.68 -16.63
C ASN A 236 -2.01 6.92 -15.15
N TRP A 237 -0.81 7.43 -14.87
CA TRP A 237 -0.44 7.85 -13.50
C TRP A 237 -1.42 8.89 -12.93
N SER A 238 -1.92 9.80 -13.77
CA SER A 238 -2.87 10.84 -13.37
C SER A 238 -4.20 10.30 -12.86
N ASP A 239 -4.52 9.03 -13.11
CA ASP A 239 -5.75 8.43 -12.61
C ASP A 239 -5.68 8.12 -11.11
N ILE A 240 -4.47 8.06 -10.52
CA ILE A 240 -4.24 7.80 -9.09
C ILE A 240 -3.49 8.92 -8.36
N ALA A 241 -2.83 9.82 -9.07
CA ALA A 241 -1.96 10.81 -8.46
C ALA A 241 -2.75 11.89 -7.70
N ASP A 242 -2.25 12.27 -6.53
CA ASP A 242 -2.91 13.15 -5.55
C ASP A 242 -4.29 12.63 -5.07
N GLU A 243 -4.53 11.33 -5.18
CA GLU A 243 -5.76 10.66 -4.78
C GLU A 243 -5.41 9.43 -3.93
N TRP A 244 -6.19 9.17 -2.88
CA TRP A 244 -6.12 7.89 -2.18
C TRP A 244 -6.83 6.82 -3.00
N VAL A 245 -6.19 5.66 -3.10
CA VAL A 245 -6.75 4.47 -3.75
C VAL A 245 -6.68 3.28 -2.82
N HIS A 246 -7.73 2.47 -2.78
CA HIS A 246 -7.73 1.16 -2.12
C HIS A 246 -7.21 0.13 -3.12
N VAL A 247 -6.24 -0.67 -2.70
CA VAL A 247 -5.66 -1.75 -3.49
C VAL A 247 -6.04 -3.06 -2.83
N PHE A 248 -6.65 -3.96 -3.60
CA PHE A 248 -6.93 -5.33 -3.23
C PHE A 248 -6.14 -6.26 -4.16
N VAL A 249 -5.47 -7.25 -3.60
CA VAL A 249 -4.79 -8.32 -4.32
C VAL A 249 -5.25 -9.66 -3.77
N GLN A 250 -5.51 -10.64 -4.63
CA GLN A 250 -5.66 -12.05 -4.26
C GLN A 250 -4.78 -12.90 -5.18
N SER A 251 -4.06 -13.86 -4.63
CA SER A 251 -3.24 -14.76 -5.46
C SER A 251 -3.15 -16.16 -4.86
N THR A 252 -3.23 -17.16 -5.74
CA THR A 252 -2.89 -18.56 -5.44
C THR A 252 -1.48 -18.84 -5.95
N PHE A 253 -0.58 -19.29 -5.08
CA PHE A 253 0.85 -19.45 -5.38
C PHE A 253 1.18 -20.84 -5.91
N SER A 254 0.94 -21.07 -7.20
CA SER A 254 1.33 -22.30 -7.91
C SER A 254 1.83 -21.97 -9.33
N GLU A 255 2.41 -22.95 -10.03
CA GLU A 255 2.83 -22.76 -11.42
C GLU A 255 1.63 -22.56 -12.37
N GLU A 256 0.46 -23.09 -12.00
CA GLU A 256 -0.84 -22.84 -12.65
C GLU A 256 -1.73 -22.04 -11.70
N GLY A 257 -1.21 -20.90 -11.23
CA GLY A 257 -1.80 -20.07 -10.19
C GLY A 257 -2.89 -19.12 -10.67
N THR A 258 -3.29 -18.25 -9.75
CA THR A 258 -4.21 -17.14 -10.02
C THR A 258 -3.64 -15.83 -9.49
N PHE A 259 -3.97 -14.73 -10.16
CA PHE A 259 -3.61 -13.40 -9.71
C PHE A 259 -4.72 -12.41 -10.02
N LYS A 260 -5.22 -11.77 -8.98
CA LYS A 260 -6.20 -10.70 -9.06
C LYS A 260 -5.65 -9.44 -8.41
N MET A 261 -5.80 -8.30 -9.07
CA MET A 261 -5.53 -6.99 -8.49
C MET A 261 -6.63 -6.02 -8.91
N VAL A 262 -7.25 -5.38 -7.92
CA VAL A 262 -8.22 -4.31 -8.12
C VAL A 262 -7.71 -3.07 -7.41
N LEU A 263 -7.66 -1.94 -8.12
CA LEU A 263 -7.29 -0.65 -7.55
C LEU A 263 -8.46 0.32 -7.76
N THR A 264 -9.03 0.81 -6.67
CA THR A 264 -10.24 1.65 -6.66
C THR A 264 -9.95 2.99 -6.03
N ARG A 265 -10.26 4.08 -6.74
CA ARG A 265 -10.06 5.44 -6.23
C ARG A 265 -11.16 5.82 -5.26
N LEU A 266 -10.79 6.34 -4.09
CA LEU A 266 -11.74 6.65 -3.00
C LEU A 266 -12.67 7.83 -3.31
N ARG A 267 -12.21 8.82 -4.09
CA ARG A 267 -12.99 10.03 -4.37
C ARG A 267 -14.33 9.74 -5.05
N ASP A 268 -14.36 8.74 -5.94
CA ASP A 268 -15.49 8.50 -6.85
C ASP A 268 -15.75 7.01 -7.14
N ASP A 269 -15.18 6.10 -6.35
CA ASP A 269 -15.28 4.65 -6.50
C ASP A 269 -14.88 4.12 -7.90
N ALA A 270 -14.06 4.88 -8.63
CA ALA A 270 -13.61 4.49 -9.96
C ALA A 270 -12.60 3.35 -9.86
N VAL A 271 -12.88 2.23 -10.53
CA VAL A 271 -11.93 1.13 -10.71
C VAL A 271 -10.91 1.51 -11.77
N ILE A 272 -9.65 1.68 -11.37
CA ILE A 272 -8.54 2.14 -12.22
C ILE A 272 -7.74 0.95 -12.77
N ILE A 273 -7.60 -0.10 -11.96
CA ILE A 273 -7.02 -1.39 -12.34
C ILE A 273 -8.02 -2.48 -11.98
N ASP A 274 -8.25 -3.40 -12.92
CA ASP A 274 -9.00 -4.64 -12.73
C ASP A 274 -8.29 -5.74 -13.54
N VAL A 275 -7.38 -6.43 -12.87
CA VAL A 275 -6.64 -7.58 -13.41
C VAL A 275 -7.18 -8.82 -12.75
N ASP A 276 -7.55 -9.82 -13.56
CA ASP A 276 -8.06 -11.12 -13.09
C ASP A 276 -7.50 -12.21 -14.03
N GLU A 277 -6.33 -12.75 -13.64
CA GLU A 277 -5.57 -13.73 -14.40
C GLU A 277 -5.71 -15.12 -13.78
N SER A 278 -5.97 -16.10 -14.63
CA SER A 278 -6.03 -17.53 -14.28
C SER A 278 -4.98 -18.30 -15.06
N ASN A 279 -4.45 -19.39 -14.49
CA ASN A 279 -3.43 -20.21 -15.13
C ASN A 279 -2.17 -19.38 -15.47
N ILE A 280 -1.73 -18.59 -14.49
CA ILE A 280 -0.54 -17.75 -14.55
C ILE A 280 0.49 -18.26 -13.54
N ASP A 281 1.76 -18.28 -13.93
CA ASP A 281 2.84 -18.77 -13.08
C ASP A 281 3.09 -17.82 -11.90
N MET A 282 2.73 -18.24 -10.70
CA MET A 282 2.86 -17.48 -9.46
C MET A 282 3.86 -18.11 -8.48
N TRP A 283 4.63 -19.12 -8.92
CA TRP A 283 5.47 -19.91 -8.01
C TRP A 283 6.87 -20.13 -8.55
N ARG A 284 7.88 -19.78 -7.73
CA ARG A 284 9.29 -19.96 -8.08
C ARG A 284 10.08 -20.82 -7.12
N GLY A 285 9.40 -21.45 -6.17
CA GLY A 285 10.04 -22.32 -5.20
C GLY A 285 10.39 -23.67 -5.81
N VAL A 286 11.49 -24.23 -5.32
CA VAL A 286 12.03 -25.57 -5.60
C VAL A 286 12.06 -26.44 -4.34
N SER A 287 11.80 -25.84 -3.17
CA SER A 287 11.76 -26.50 -1.86
C SER A 287 10.45 -26.17 -1.10
N GLU A 288 10.19 -26.93 -0.03
CA GLU A 288 9.06 -26.67 0.87
C GLU A 288 9.28 -25.43 1.77
N GLU A 289 10.51 -24.93 1.87
CA GLU A 289 10.86 -23.74 2.66
C GLU A 289 10.77 -22.45 1.84
N ASP A 290 10.58 -22.56 0.52
CA ASP A 290 10.44 -21.42 -0.36
C ASP A 290 9.04 -20.80 -0.20
N PHE A 291 8.92 -19.51 -0.48
CA PHE A 291 7.65 -18.81 -0.38
C PHE A 291 7.63 -17.55 -1.25
N ILE A 292 6.43 -17.06 -1.52
CA ILE A 292 6.19 -15.71 -2.04
C ILE A 292 5.94 -14.76 -0.86
N ARG A 293 6.61 -13.60 -0.89
CA ARG A 293 6.46 -12.53 0.11
C ARG A 293 5.99 -11.23 -0.54
N PRO A 294 5.10 -10.47 0.12
CA PRO A 294 4.85 -9.10 -0.24
C PRO A 294 6.00 -8.17 0.15
N LYS A 295 6.17 -7.10 -0.64
CA LYS A 295 6.98 -5.94 -0.31
C LYS A 295 6.20 -4.67 -0.67
N TRP A 296 6.30 -3.64 0.16
CA TRP A 296 5.68 -2.33 -0.08
C TRP A 296 6.70 -1.22 0.16
N GLY A 297 6.60 -0.11 -0.58
CA GLY A 297 7.44 1.06 -0.36
C GLY A 297 7.79 1.79 -1.64
N ILE A 298 9.04 2.22 -1.77
CA ILE A 298 9.61 2.77 -2.99
C ILE A 298 10.94 2.09 -3.29
N TYR A 299 10.95 1.29 -4.36
CA TYR A 299 12.17 0.74 -4.94
C TYR A 299 12.29 1.21 -6.38
N ARG A 300 13.18 2.17 -6.62
CA ARG A 300 13.28 2.87 -7.91
C ARG A 300 14.67 2.81 -8.51
N SER A 301 14.72 2.88 -9.84
CA SER A 301 15.98 3.09 -10.53
C SER A 301 16.43 4.54 -10.45
N THR A 302 17.72 4.74 -10.25
CA THR A 302 18.43 6.03 -10.35
C THR A 302 19.36 6.09 -11.57
N ALA A 303 19.22 5.14 -12.52
CA ALA A 303 20.04 5.13 -13.74
C ALA A 303 19.83 6.38 -14.63
N GLU A 304 18.69 7.05 -14.48
CA GLU A 304 18.34 8.32 -15.15
C GLU A 304 18.13 9.41 -14.08
N ILE A 305 19.11 9.56 -13.17
CA ILE A 305 19.01 10.44 -11.99
C ILE A 305 18.67 11.89 -12.33
N GLU A 306 19.05 12.37 -13.51
CA GLU A 306 18.73 13.70 -14.02
C GLU A 306 17.24 13.93 -14.29
N LYS A 307 16.44 12.86 -14.42
CA LYS A 307 14.97 12.94 -14.48
C LYS A 307 14.32 13.02 -13.11
N LEU A 308 15.06 12.68 -12.05
CA LEU A 308 14.56 12.72 -10.69
C LEU A 308 14.77 14.09 -10.08
N ARG A 309 13.74 14.66 -9.45
CA ARG A 309 13.86 15.94 -8.73
C ARG A 309 14.70 15.74 -7.46
N ALA A 310 15.34 16.82 -7.02
CA ALA A 310 16.17 16.81 -5.81
C ALA A 310 15.32 16.83 -4.53
N ASP A 311 14.08 17.31 -4.63
CA ASP A 311 13.13 17.35 -3.52
C ASP A 311 12.80 15.93 -3.05
N GLU A 312 12.52 15.79 -1.76
CA GLU A 312 12.10 14.53 -1.15
C GLU A 312 10.83 13.99 -1.84
N GLU A 313 10.88 12.72 -2.22
CA GLU A 313 9.69 12.01 -2.66
C GLU A 313 9.01 11.33 -1.49
N GLN A 314 7.67 11.29 -1.54
CA GLN A 314 6.84 10.65 -0.54
C GLN A 314 5.89 9.66 -1.19
N VAL A 315 5.88 8.44 -0.67
CA VAL A 315 4.89 7.41 -1.00
C VAL A 315 4.13 7.07 0.28
N ARG A 316 2.80 7.14 0.23
CA ARG A 316 1.96 6.98 1.42
C ARG A 316 1.18 5.68 1.38
N PHE A 317 1.10 5.01 2.53
CA PHE A 317 0.36 3.77 2.70
C PHE A 317 -0.43 3.78 3.99
N ALA A 318 -1.66 3.24 3.98
CA ALA A 318 -2.46 3.06 5.18
C ALA A 318 -3.09 1.66 5.24
N ASP A 319 -3.34 1.17 6.46
CA ASP A 319 -4.09 -0.04 6.76
C ASP A 319 -3.72 -1.27 5.92
N PHE A 320 -2.47 -1.74 6.07
CA PHE A 320 -2.08 -2.99 5.44
C PHE A 320 -2.84 -4.15 6.09
N VAL A 321 -3.43 -5.01 5.26
CA VAL A 321 -4.06 -6.26 5.68
C VAL A 321 -3.49 -7.40 4.85
N VAL A 322 -3.11 -8.48 5.53
CA VAL A 322 -2.65 -9.71 4.92
C VAL A 322 -3.53 -10.85 5.41
N ARG A 323 -4.20 -11.53 4.48
CA ARG A 323 -4.99 -12.72 4.80
C ARG A 323 -4.43 -13.94 4.11
N LYS A 324 -4.50 -15.06 4.80
CA LYS A 324 -4.35 -16.39 4.21
C LYS A 324 -5.69 -17.11 4.30
N GLY A 325 -6.06 -17.84 3.27
CA GLY A 325 -7.36 -18.48 3.23
C GLY A 325 -7.56 -19.35 2.01
N THR A 326 -8.81 -19.77 1.79
CA THR A 326 -9.20 -20.60 0.65
C THR A 326 -10.22 -19.84 -0.18
N PRO A 327 -10.04 -19.74 -1.50
CA PRO A 327 -11.12 -19.27 -2.37
C PRO A 327 -12.28 -20.29 -2.31
N ASP A 328 -13.52 -19.79 -2.30
CA ASP A 328 -14.74 -20.60 -2.20
C ASP A 328 -15.14 -21.27 -3.52
#